data_AF-A0A2T3QJN5-F1
#
_entry.id   AF-A0A2T3QJN5-F1
#
_cell.length_a   1.000
_cell.length_b   1.000
_cell.length_c   1.000
_cell.angle_alpha   90.00
_cell.angle_beta   90.00
_cell.angle_gamma   90.00
#
_symmetry.space_group_name_H-M   'P 1'
#
loop_
_entity.id
_entity.type
_entity.pdbx_description
1 polymer ?
#
loop_
_entity_poly.entity_id
_entity_poly.type
_entity_poly.pdbx_seq_one_letter_code
_entity_poly.pdbx_strand_id
1 'polypeptide(L)'
;MKLIKYAVGAGIIGYLATVYAVDHFDQNLSEQKEQNATLSHMNALSSKAFNVFAENGCEYCHTKNSEMPFYANLPIAKQLMERDVRNAQRQFNISGMLENMQQGKPISDVDLAKLESVLEDGSMPPKLYLTMHWRSDLSDDEKNTLLDWVRQQRAEQHANTGVTAEFKYAAVQPITTTFKVNQAKVKLGDELYHDTRLSSDNSVSCATCHDLNRGGVDRLNTSTGVGGAKGPINAPTVFNAVFNIHQFWDGRAFDLQAQAGGPPLNPKEMASTSWNQIITKLDKDPVLKAQFDALYKQGITEETITDAIAEFEKTLVTPNSRFDKYMRGDKSALNAEEIAGYKLFNKYKCQTCHAGEAMGGQTFEILGVKKDYFADRGTPLTDADKGRIGVTNDPNDLHRFKVPTLRNVAQTAPYFHDANAKTLDDAVNKMALYQVGVTLQPQETKEIVAYLKTLTGEYNGKLVQ
;
A
#
# COMPACT_ATOMS: atom_id res chain seq x y z
N MET A 1 -19.78 55.49 3.90
CA MET A 1 -19.16 54.96 5.15
C MET A 1 -20.13 54.24 6.08
N LYS A 2 -21.30 54.78 6.46
CA LYS A 2 -22.25 54.09 7.37
C LYS A 2 -22.81 52.77 6.80
N LEU A 3 -23.26 52.74 5.54
CA LEU A 3 -23.75 51.51 4.88
C LEU A 3 -22.72 50.38 4.84
N ILE A 4 -21.44 50.70 4.59
CA ILE A 4 -20.35 49.71 4.60
C ILE A 4 -20.17 49.13 6.00
N LYS A 5 -20.22 49.97 7.06
CA LYS A 5 -20.13 49.50 8.45
C LYS A 5 -21.31 48.59 8.84
N TYR A 6 -22.53 48.90 8.39
CA TYR A 6 -23.70 48.04 8.63
C TYR A 6 -23.62 46.71 7.87
N ALA A 7 -23.18 46.73 6.61
CA ALA A 7 -22.99 45.52 5.82
C ALA A 7 -21.91 44.61 6.42
N VAL A 8 -20.78 45.19 6.88
CA VAL A 8 -19.71 44.45 7.58
C VAL A 8 -20.22 43.88 8.91
N GLY A 9 -20.96 44.67 9.70
CA GLY A 9 -21.53 44.20 10.96
C GLY A 9 -22.53 43.05 10.78
N ALA A 10 -23.41 43.14 9.79
CA ALA A 10 -24.35 42.07 9.45
C ALA A 10 -23.62 40.80 8.97
N GLY A 11 -22.56 40.96 8.17
CA GLY A 11 -21.72 39.84 7.73
C GLY A 11 -21.03 39.11 8.88
N ILE A 12 -20.45 39.84 9.84
CA ILE A 12 -19.80 39.26 11.03
C ILE A 12 -20.82 38.49 11.88
N ILE A 13 -21.98 39.08 12.15
CA ILE A 13 -23.03 38.42 12.94
C ILE A 13 -23.51 37.15 12.25
N GLY A 14 -23.76 37.20 10.94
CA GLY A 14 -24.19 36.04 10.15
C GLY A 14 -23.14 34.91 10.14
N TYR A 15 -21.86 35.27 10.00
CA TYR A 15 -20.76 34.31 10.10
C TYR A 15 -20.69 33.67 11.49
N LEU A 16 -20.70 34.46 12.57
CA LEU A 16 -20.65 33.93 13.94
C LEU A 16 -21.86 33.04 14.28
N ALA A 17 -23.05 33.41 13.83
CA ALA A 17 -24.24 32.58 14.00
C ALA A 17 -24.13 31.24 13.23
N THR A 18 -23.51 31.28 12.04
CA THR A 18 -23.24 30.05 11.27
C THR A 18 -22.24 29.18 12.01
N VAL A 19 -21.10 29.72 12.44
CA VAL A 19 -20.07 28.99 13.19
C VAL A 19 -20.65 28.38 14.46
N TYR A 20 -21.48 29.10 15.22
CA TYR A 20 -22.17 28.56 16.38
C TYR A 20 -23.09 27.37 16.04
N ALA A 21 -23.82 27.45 14.93
CA ALA A 21 -24.68 26.34 14.48
C ALA A 21 -23.86 25.12 14.02
N VAL A 22 -22.72 25.34 13.36
CA VAL A 22 -21.76 24.28 12.98
C VAL A 22 -21.23 23.59 14.23
N ASP A 23 -20.72 24.39 15.17
CA ASP A 23 -20.15 23.94 16.43
C ASP A 23 -21.14 23.09 17.25
N HIS A 24 -22.40 23.50 17.34
CA HIS A 24 -23.43 22.71 18.00
C HIS A 24 -23.76 21.40 17.27
N PHE A 25 -23.77 21.42 15.93
CA PHE A 25 -23.96 20.21 15.13
C PHE A 25 -22.81 19.21 15.34
N ASP A 26 -21.57 19.69 15.32
CA ASP A 26 -20.37 18.88 15.51
C ASP A 26 -20.33 18.21 16.88
N GLN A 27 -20.71 18.93 17.93
CA GLN A 27 -20.83 18.37 19.27
C GLN A 27 -21.86 17.25 19.34
N ASN A 28 -23.06 17.47 18.81
CA ASN A 28 -24.12 16.46 18.83
C ASN A 28 -23.69 15.20 18.06
N LEU A 29 -23.01 15.35 16.92
CA LEU A 29 -22.51 14.20 16.17
C LEU A 29 -21.40 13.46 16.92
N SER A 30 -20.47 14.19 17.52
CA SER A 30 -19.40 13.61 18.33
C SER A 30 -19.95 12.79 19.50
N GLU A 31 -20.88 13.36 20.28
CA GLU A 31 -21.54 12.68 21.40
C GLU A 31 -22.28 11.40 20.94
N GLN A 32 -22.97 11.44 19.80
CA GLN A 32 -23.61 10.26 19.24
C GLN A 32 -22.60 9.18 18.85
N LYS A 33 -21.46 9.54 18.28
CA LYS A 33 -20.42 8.59 17.90
C LYS A 33 -19.79 7.93 19.12
N GLU A 34 -19.51 8.70 20.16
CA GLU A 34 -18.99 8.16 21.41
C GLU A 34 -19.98 7.19 22.06
N GLN A 35 -21.27 7.53 22.10
CA GLN A 35 -22.32 6.67 22.65
C GLN A 35 -22.50 5.36 21.87
N ASN A 36 -22.31 5.41 20.55
CA ASN A 36 -22.45 4.24 19.67
C ASN A 36 -21.15 3.44 19.54
N ALA A 37 -20.02 3.96 20.00
CA ALA A 37 -18.73 3.29 19.89
C ALA A 37 -18.64 2.09 20.84
N THR A 38 -18.22 0.95 20.31
CA THR A 38 -17.91 -0.23 21.14
C THR A 38 -16.49 -0.09 21.69
N LEU A 39 -16.36 0.54 22.87
CA LEU A 39 -15.07 0.75 23.52
C LEU A 39 -14.58 -0.46 24.34
N SER A 40 -15.42 -1.48 24.54
CA SER A 40 -15.12 -2.63 25.41
C SER A 40 -13.92 -3.48 24.96
N HIS A 41 -13.53 -3.38 23.69
CA HIS A 41 -12.37 -4.09 23.12
C HIS A 41 -11.08 -3.26 23.11
N MET A 42 -11.15 -2.00 23.53
CA MET A 42 -10.01 -1.08 23.51
C MET A 42 -9.33 -1.02 24.88
N ASN A 43 -7.99 -0.92 24.86
CA ASN A 43 -7.25 -0.51 26.05
C ASN A 43 -7.48 0.99 26.32
N ALA A 44 -7.09 1.48 27.51
CA ALA A 44 -7.34 2.86 27.92
C ALA A 44 -6.75 3.92 26.97
N LEU A 45 -5.59 3.67 26.35
CA LEU A 45 -4.96 4.60 25.43
C LEU A 45 -5.66 4.59 24.06
N SER A 46 -6.05 3.41 23.57
CA SER A 46 -6.86 3.28 22.35
C SER A 46 -8.23 3.94 22.50
N SER A 47 -8.88 3.84 23.66
CA SER A 47 -10.14 4.56 23.93
C SER A 47 -9.94 6.07 23.91
N LYS A 48 -8.87 6.57 24.53
CA LYS A 48 -8.54 8.01 24.47
C LYS A 48 -8.27 8.48 23.04
N ALA A 49 -7.48 7.73 22.28
CA ALA A 49 -7.19 8.05 20.88
C ALA A 49 -8.47 8.05 20.03
N PHE A 50 -9.36 7.08 20.25
CA PHE A 50 -10.67 7.03 19.59
C PHE A 50 -11.50 8.29 19.86
N ASN A 51 -11.57 8.71 21.13
CA ASN A 51 -12.30 9.93 21.51
C ASN A 51 -11.71 11.17 20.82
N VAL A 52 -10.38 11.30 20.72
CA VAL A 52 -9.77 12.42 19.99
C VAL A 52 -10.25 12.48 18.53
N PHE A 53 -10.36 11.33 17.83
CA PHE A 53 -10.90 11.32 16.46
C PHE A 53 -12.37 11.73 16.39
N ALA A 54 -13.18 11.30 17.36
CA ALA A 54 -14.60 11.59 17.43
C ALA A 54 -14.88 13.05 17.80
N GLU A 55 -14.18 13.61 18.79
CA GLU A 55 -14.29 15.00 19.27
C GLU A 55 -13.83 16.01 18.23
N ASN A 56 -12.75 15.70 17.50
CA ASN A 56 -12.19 16.61 16.50
C ASN A 56 -12.81 16.43 15.10
N GLY A 57 -13.78 15.53 14.94
CA GLY A 57 -14.52 15.37 13.68
C GLY A 57 -13.66 14.90 12.51
N CYS A 58 -12.55 14.19 12.75
CA CYS A 58 -11.65 13.72 11.67
C CYS A 58 -12.41 12.89 10.62
N GLU A 59 -13.43 12.16 11.05
CA GLU A 59 -14.28 11.36 10.18
C GLU A 59 -15.04 12.15 9.11
N TYR A 60 -15.29 13.45 9.33
CA TYR A 60 -16.06 14.29 8.40
C TYR A 60 -15.50 14.28 6.98
N CYS A 61 -14.18 14.35 6.87
CA CYS A 61 -13.50 14.36 5.58
C CYS A 61 -12.81 13.03 5.27
N HIS A 62 -12.56 12.19 6.27
CA HIS A 62 -11.76 10.97 6.13
C HIS A 62 -12.57 9.67 6.09
N THR A 63 -13.90 9.74 6.04
CA THR A 63 -14.80 8.57 5.82
C THR A 63 -15.74 8.79 4.64
N LYS A 64 -16.23 7.72 4.00
CA LYS A 64 -17.05 7.82 2.76
C LYS A 64 -18.45 8.41 2.98
N ASN A 65 -19.03 8.19 4.15
CA ASN A 65 -20.45 8.43 4.40
C ASN A 65 -20.68 9.30 5.65
N SER A 66 -19.80 10.26 5.93
CA SER A 66 -20.02 11.13 7.09
C SER A 66 -21.31 11.94 6.91
N GLU A 67 -22.06 12.07 8.00
CA GLU A 67 -23.17 13.01 8.07
C GLU A 67 -22.62 14.42 7.88
N MET A 68 -23.23 15.19 6.97
CA MET A 68 -22.76 16.52 6.61
C MET A 68 -23.64 17.57 7.28
N PRO A 69 -23.08 18.67 7.78
CA PRO A 69 -23.85 19.73 8.39
C PRO A 69 -24.78 20.40 7.37
N PHE A 70 -25.87 21.01 7.84
CA PHE A 70 -26.94 21.56 7.00
C PHE A 70 -26.44 22.51 5.88
N TYR A 71 -25.39 23.30 6.16
CA TYR A 71 -24.83 24.26 5.22
C TYR A 71 -24.05 23.62 4.07
N ALA A 72 -23.69 22.34 4.17
CA ALA A 72 -23.05 21.58 3.09
C ALA A 72 -23.92 21.47 1.83
N ASN A 73 -25.21 21.80 1.93
CA ASN A 73 -26.13 21.85 0.77
C ASN A 73 -26.20 23.22 0.09
N LEU A 74 -25.57 24.27 0.66
CA LEU A 74 -25.54 25.60 0.06
C LEU A 74 -24.56 25.63 -1.14
N PRO A 75 -24.87 26.28 -2.28
CA PRO A 75 -24.13 26.09 -3.53
C PRO A 75 -22.60 26.24 -3.45
N ILE A 76 -22.10 27.26 -2.73
CA ILE A 76 -20.66 27.52 -2.59
C ILE A 76 -20.03 26.56 -1.56
N ALA A 77 -20.67 26.40 -0.40
CA ALA A 77 -20.19 25.51 0.66
C ALA A 77 -20.15 24.05 0.19
N LYS A 78 -21.18 23.60 -0.54
CA LYS A 78 -21.26 22.29 -1.16
C LYS A 78 -20.05 21.99 -2.03
N GLN A 79 -19.74 22.87 -2.97
CA GLN A 79 -18.62 22.67 -3.89
C GLN A 79 -17.27 22.62 -3.16
N LEU A 80 -17.07 23.50 -2.17
CA LEU A 80 -15.84 23.52 -1.37
C LEU A 80 -15.70 22.25 -0.53
N MET A 81 -16.75 21.88 0.22
CA MET A 81 -16.75 20.70 1.08
C MET A 81 -16.59 19.42 0.27
N GLU A 82 -17.32 19.26 -0.84
CA GLU A 82 -17.14 18.10 -1.71
C GLU A 82 -15.71 18.01 -2.26
N ARG A 83 -15.08 19.15 -2.58
CA ARG A 83 -13.68 19.18 -3.02
C ARG A 83 -12.75 18.72 -1.90
N ASP A 84 -12.94 19.24 -0.69
CA ASP A 84 -12.06 18.97 0.44
C ASP A 84 -12.23 17.53 0.95
N VAL A 85 -13.46 17.02 1.03
CA VAL A 85 -13.76 15.61 1.33
C VAL A 85 -13.14 14.70 0.27
N ARG A 86 -13.31 14.99 -1.03
CA ARG A 86 -12.65 14.21 -2.09
C ARG A 86 -11.14 14.23 -1.93
N ASN A 87 -10.53 15.39 -1.65
CA ASN A 87 -9.08 15.50 -1.48
C ASN A 87 -8.57 14.75 -0.24
N ALA A 88 -9.31 14.81 0.87
CA ALA A 88 -9.00 14.10 2.10
C ALA A 88 -9.09 12.58 1.90
N GLN A 89 -10.19 12.07 1.35
CA GLN A 89 -10.37 10.65 1.02
C GLN A 89 -9.34 10.14 0.01
N ARG A 90 -8.88 11.02 -0.91
CA ARG A 90 -7.81 10.70 -1.85
C ARG A 90 -6.47 10.43 -1.15
N GLN A 91 -6.17 11.12 -0.05
CA GLN A 91 -4.91 10.99 0.68
C GLN A 91 -4.98 9.96 1.80
N PHE A 92 -6.05 9.95 2.58
CA PHE A 92 -6.22 9.05 3.71
C PHE A 92 -7.70 8.81 4.02
N ASN A 93 -8.14 7.56 3.90
CA ASN A 93 -9.44 7.12 4.38
C ASN A 93 -9.23 6.34 5.68
N ILE A 94 -9.75 6.86 6.79
CA ILE A 94 -9.54 6.27 8.13
C ILE A 94 -10.59 5.24 8.51
N SER A 95 -11.59 4.97 7.65
CA SER A 95 -12.72 4.10 8.01
C SER A 95 -12.25 2.71 8.46
N GLY A 96 -11.29 2.11 7.74
CA GLY A 96 -10.74 0.80 8.10
C GLY A 96 -9.92 0.84 9.40
N MET A 97 -9.18 1.92 9.65
CA MET A 97 -8.46 2.12 10.90
C MET A 97 -9.43 2.18 12.09
N LEU A 98 -10.49 2.99 11.99
CA LEU A 98 -11.49 3.13 13.06
C LEU A 98 -12.25 1.83 13.31
N GLU A 99 -12.61 1.10 12.25
CA GLU A 99 -13.23 -0.22 12.38
C GLU A 99 -12.30 -1.21 13.12
N ASN A 100 -11.02 -1.25 12.74
CA ASN A 100 -10.05 -2.12 13.39
C ASN A 100 -9.82 -1.72 14.86
N MET A 101 -9.79 -0.42 15.17
CA MET A 101 -9.73 0.07 16.56
C MET A 101 -10.90 -0.48 17.39
N GLN A 102 -12.13 -0.36 16.87
CA GLN A 102 -13.35 -0.82 17.58
C GLN A 102 -13.41 -2.34 17.74
N GLN A 103 -12.83 -3.08 16.79
CA GLN A 103 -12.79 -4.55 16.84
C GLN A 103 -11.57 -5.10 17.59
N GLY A 104 -10.69 -4.25 18.12
CA GLY A 104 -9.44 -4.67 18.76
C GLY A 104 -8.49 -5.40 17.79
N LYS A 105 -8.58 -5.11 16.49
CA LYS A 105 -7.73 -5.68 15.45
C LYS A 105 -6.47 -4.83 15.26
N PRO A 106 -5.36 -5.42 14.77
CA PRO A 106 -4.17 -4.66 14.43
C PRO A 106 -4.45 -3.55 13.43
N ILE A 107 -3.85 -2.37 13.65
CA ILE A 107 -3.90 -1.23 12.73
C ILE A 107 -2.79 -1.36 11.69
N SER A 108 -3.05 -0.99 10.44
CA SER A 108 -2.03 -1.01 9.38
C SER A 108 -0.84 -0.09 9.71
N ASP A 109 0.39 -0.54 9.45
CA ASP A 109 1.59 0.30 9.57
C ASP A 109 1.47 1.57 8.70
N VAL A 110 0.79 1.47 7.56
CA VAL A 110 0.53 2.60 6.66
C VAL A 110 -0.40 3.63 7.29
N ASP A 111 -1.49 3.20 7.92
CA ASP A 111 -2.43 4.10 8.57
C ASP A 111 -1.78 4.83 9.76
N LEU A 112 -1.02 4.08 10.57
CA LEU A 112 -0.22 4.63 11.67
C LEU A 112 0.83 5.64 11.16
N ALA A 113 1.52 5.35 10.05
CA ALA A 113 2.51 6.23 9.45
C ALA A 113 1.90 7.51 8.87
N LYS A 114 0.73 7.42 8.20
CA LYS A 114 0.01 8.60 7.71
C LYS A 114 -0.43 9.50 8.85
N LEU A 115 -1.00 8.91 9.91
CA LEU A 115 -1.42 9.64 11.09
C LEU A 115 -0.25 10.35 11.78
N GLU A 116 0.82 9.62 12.09
CA GLU A 116 2.03 10.20 12.70
C GLU A 116 2.57 11.36 11.86
N SER A 117 2.64 11.18 10.54
CA SER A 117 3.19 12.20 9.65
C SER A 117 2.40 13.51 9.65
N VAL A 118 1.06 13.49 9.81
CA VAL A 118 0.24 14.71 9.85
C VAL A 118 0.21 15.35 11.23
N LEU A 119 0.45 14.56 12.28
CA LEU A 119 0.58 15.05 13.66
C LEU A 119 1.91 15.78 13.84
N GLU A 120 3.01 15.22 13.32
CA GLU A 120 4.36 15.78 13.46
C GLU A 120 4.56 17.09 12.68
N ASP A 121 3.93 17.23 11.50
CA ASP A 121 4.07 18.43 10.68
C ASP A 121 2.98 19.48 10.89
N GLY A 122 1.96 19.16 11.69
CA GLY A 122 0.82 20.04 11.97
C GLY A 122 0.01 20.39 10.72
N SER A 123 0.01 19.56 9.69
CA SER A 123 -0.76 19.78 8.46
C SER A 123 -2.25 19.52 8.63
N MET A 124 -2.64 18.83 9.71
CA MET A 124 -4.03 18.54 10.05
C MET A 124 -4.40 19.05 11.45
N PRO A 125 -5.61 19.63 11.61
CA PRO A 125 -6.57 19.94 10.54
C PRO A 125 -6.12 21.13 9.67
N PRO A 126 -6.63 21.27 8.44
CA PRO A 126 -6.30 22.41 7.59
C PRO A 126 -6.79 23.73 8.18
N LYS A 127 -6.00 24.81 8.09
CA LYS A 127 -6.37 26.14 8.63
C LYS A 127 -7.71 26.67 8.13
N LEU A 128 -8.09 26.37 6.89
CA LEU A 128 -9.38 26.80 6.32
C LEU A 128 -10.54 26.07 7.00
N TYR A 129 -10.38 24.80 7.34
CA TYR A 129 -11.37 24.02 8.09
C TYR A 129 -11.60 24.63 9.49
N LEU A 130 -10.52 25.02 10.18
CA LEU A 130 -10.60 25.67 11.51
C LEU A 130 -11.32 27.02 11.52
N THR A 131 -11.57 27.64 10.36
CA THR A 131 -12.41 28.85 10.28
C THR A 131 -13.89 28.58 10.55
N MET A 132 -14.34 27.34 10.37
CA MET A 132 -15.72 26.93 10.67
C MET A 132 -15.77 25.95 11.85
N HIS A 133 -14.68 25.24 12.11
CA HIS A 133 -14.57 24.14 13.07
C HIS A 133 -13.44 24.40 14.07
N TRP A 134 -13.50 25.52 14.80
CA TRP A 134 -12.40 25.96 15.67
C TRP A 134 -12.09 25.02 16.85
N ARG A 135 -13.02 24.13 17.21
CA ARG A 135 -12.94 23.20 18.35
C ARG A 135 -12.27 21.91 17.94
N SER A 136 -12.12 21.69 16.64
CA SER A 136 -11.38 20.58 16.06
C SER A 136 -9.88 20.84 16.00
N ASP A 137 -9.39 22.00 16.47
CA ASP A 137 -7.96 22.26 16.55
C ASP A 137 -7.34 21.36 17.62
N LEU A 138 -6.44 20.48 17.20
CA LEU A 138 -5.82 19.50 18.08
C LEU A 138 -4.87 20.19 19.06
N SER A 139 -5.22 20.14 20.35
CA SER A 139 -4.36 20.56 21.45
C SER A 139 -3.07 19.72 21.52
N ASP A 140 -2.07 20.23 22.23
CA ASP A 140 -0.81 19.50 22.43
C ASP A 140 -1.04 18.17 23.17
N ASP A 141 -1.99 18.11 24.10
CA ASP A 141 -2.34 16.89 24.83
C ASP A 141 -3.02 15.84 23.94
N GLU A 142 -3.90 16.26 23.04
CA GLU A 142 -4.54 15.38 22.06
C GLU A 142 -3.53 14.85 21.04
N LYS A 143 -2.64 15.72 20.53
CA LYS A 143 -1.54 15.29 19.64
C LYS A 143 -0.63 14.27 20.32
N ASN A 144 -0.22 14.54 21.57
CA ASN A 144 0.60 13.61 22.34
C ASN A 144 -0.12 12.28 22.59
N THR A 145 -1.42 12.32 22.87
CA THR A 145 -2.25 11.12 23.04
C THR A 145 -2.24 10.25 21.78
N LEU A 146 -2.44 10.85 20.60
CA LEU A 146 -2.41 10.11 19.34
C LEU A 146 -1.01 9.59 18.99
N LEU A 147 0.05 10.37 19.24
CA LEU A 147 1.43 9.95 19.02
C LEU A 147 1.84 8.79 19.94
N ASP A 148 1.46 8.85 21.21
CA ASP A 148 1.72 7.76 22.17
C ASP A 148 0.91 6.51 21.82
N TRP A 149 -0.32 6.68 21.34
CA TRP A 149 -1.12 5.58 20.82
C TRP A 149 -0.46 4.92 19.60
N VAL A 150 0.03 5.70 18.62
CA VAL A 150 0.79 5.18 17.48
C VAL A 150 2.01 4.37 17.94
N ARG A 151 2.78 4.92 18.89
CA ARG A 151 3.96 4.23 19.45
C ARG A 151 3.58 2.92 20.14
N GLN A 152 2.47 2.89 20.88
CA GLN A 152 1.97 1.68 21.52
C GLN A 152 1.60 0.63 20.47
N GLN A 153 0.83 1.01 19.44
CA GLN A 153 0.42 0.09 18.38
C GLN A 153 1.63 -0.53 17.67
N ARG A 154 2.63 0.29 17.31
CA ARG A 154 3.89 -0.22 16.72
C ARG A 154 4.68 -1.10 17.68
N ALA A 155 4.76 -0.74 18.96
CA ALA A 155 5.45 -1.57 19.95
C ALA A 155 4.85 -2.97 20.08
N GLU A 156 3.52 -3.07 20.04
CA GLU A 156 2.78 -4.33 20.12
C GLU A 156 2.97 -5.15 18.84
N GLN A 157 2.86 -4.51 17.67
CA GLN A 157 3.02 -5.17 16.37
C GLN A 157 4.46 -5.62 16.08
N HIS A 158 5.45 -4.85 16.56
CA HIS A 158 6.86 -5.07 16.26
C HIS A 158 7.62 -5.73 17.42
N ALA A 159 6.92 -6.24 18.44
CA ALA A 159 7.53 -6.75 19.69
C ALA A 159 8.62 -7.82 19.47
N ASN A 160 8.50 -8.62 18.40
CA ASN A 160 9.35 -9.78 18.14
C ASN A 160 10.30 -9.60 16.93
N THR A 161 10.52 -8.37 16.46
CA THR A 161 11.31 -8.14 15.24
C THR A 161 12.83 -8.18 15.46
N GLY A 162 13.26 -8.13 16.73
CA GLY A 162 14.67 -8.10 17.13
C GLY A 162 15.36 -6.77 16.82
N VAL A 163 14.61 -5.72 16.49
CA VAL A 163 15.16 -4.39 16.23
C VAL A 163 15.66 -3.72 17.50
N THR A 164 16.63 -2.83 17.34
CA THR A 164 17.13 -2.00 18.45
C THR A 164 16.11 -0.94 18.87
N ALA A 165 16.30 -0.36 20.06
CA ALA A 165 15.39 0.67 20.60
C ALA A 165 15.17 1.87 19.65
N GLU A 166 16.17 2.20 18.82
CA GLU A 166 16.10 3.26 17.80
C GLU A 166 14.98 3.01 16.76
N PHE A 167 14.71 1.75 16.41
CA PHE A 167 13.74 1.38 15.37
C PHE A 167 12.46 0.77 15.94
N LYS A 168 12.30 0.75 17.26
CA LYS A 168 11.14 0.14 17.95
C LYS A 168 9.81 0.71 17.46
N TYR A 169 9.79 1.98 17.09
CA TYR A 169 8.58 2.67 16.61
C TYR A 169 8.70 3.06 15.14
N ALA A 170 9.64 2.48 14.37
CA ALA A 170 9.77 2.82 12.96
C ALA A 170 8.60 2.22 12.15
N ALA A 171 8.08 2.99 11.19
CA ALA A 171 7.03 2.54 10.27
C ALA A 171 7.50 1.42 9.31
N VAL A 172 8.81 1.29 9.12
CA VAL A 172 9.42 0.22 8.31
C VAL A 172 10.05 -0.79 9.26
N GLN A 173 9.94 -2.08 8.95
CA GLN A 173 10.44 -3.17 9.78
C GLN A 173 11.27 -4.16 8.97
N PRO A 174 12.22 -4.89 9.59
CA PRO A 174 12.92 -5.96 8.91
C PRO A 174 11.97 -7.13 8.64
N ILE A 175 12.24 -7.91 7.59
CA ILE A 175 11.46 -9.13 7.35
C ILE A 175 11.75 -10.12 8.48
N THR A 176 10.69 -10.52 9.18
CA THR A 176 10.71 -11.45 10.32
C THR A 176 9.60 -12.49 10.22
N THR A 177 8.52 -12.18 9.51
CA THR A 177 7.40 -13.09 9.32
C THR A 177 7.84 -14.32 8.53
N THR A 178 7.63 -15.49 9.12
CA THR A 178 7.79 -16.78 8.45
C THR A 178 6.43 -17.38 8.16
N PHE A 179 6.18 -17.75 6.91
CA PHE A 179 4.92 -18.37 6.50
C PHE A 179 5.00 -19.88 6.69
N LYS A 180 4.01 -20.46 7.40
CA LYS A 180 3.90 -21.90 7.52
C LYS A 180 3.50 -22.49 6.17
N VAL A 181 4.27 -23.47 5.70
CA VAL A 181 4.06 -24.16 4.43
C VAL A 181 4.19 -25.67 4.57
N ASN A 182 3.52 -26.41 3.70
CA ASN A 182 3.71 -27.84 3.48
C ASN A 182 4.83 -28.06 2.46
N GLN A 183 5.98 -28.56 2.94
CA GLN A 183 7.18 -28.74 2.13
C GLN A 183 6.98 -29.64 0.90
N ALA A 184 6.09 -30.63 0.96
CA ALA A 184 5.82 -31.49 -0.19
C ALA A 184 5.01 -30.75 -1.28
N LYS A 185 4.08 -29.88 -0.87
CA LYS A 185 3.38 -28.97 -1.80
C LYS A 185 4.30 -27.89 -2.35
N VAL A 186 5.21 -27.35 -1.54
CA VAL A 186 6.25 -26.40 -2.00
C VAL A 186 7.07 -27.00 -3.14
N LYS A 187 7.53 -28.25 -2.99
CA LYS A 187 8.28 -28.93 -4.04
C LYS A 187 7.46 -29.08 -5.33
N LEU A 188 6.21 -29.52 -5.21
CA LEU A 188 5.31 -29.62 -6.37
C LEU A 188 5.05 -28.24 -7.01
N GLY A 189 4.88 -27.21 -6.20
CA GLY A 189 4.70 -25.83 -6.63
C GLY A 189 5.91 -25.28 -7.39
N ASP A 190 7.12 -25.56 -6.91
CA ASP A 190 8.37 -25.21 -7.60
C ASP A 190 8.48 -25.90 -8.96
N GLU A 191 8.13 -27.19 -9.03
CA GLU A 191 8.06 -27.94 -10.29
C GLU A 191 7.06 -27.29 -11.27
N LEU A 192 5.85 -26.94 -10.79
CA LEU A 192 4.81 -26.28 -11.60
C LEU A 192 5.15 -24.85 -12.01
N TYR A 193 5.81 -24.07 -11.14
CA TYR A 193 6.25 -22.71 -11.41
C TYR A 193 7.18 -22.64 -12.62
N HIS A 194 7.98 -23.69 -12.82
CA HIS A 194 8.90 -23.84 -13.94
C HIS A 194 8.33 -24.66 -15.11
N ASP A 195 7.13 -25.23 -14.98
CA ASP A 195 6.54 -26.12 -15.97
C ASP A 195 5.88 -25.34 -17.11
N THR A 196 6.49 -25.42 -18.31
CA THR A 196 5.95 -24.74 -19.49
C THR A 196 4.65 -25.35 -19.98
N ARG A 197 4.29 -26.57 -19.56
CA ARG A 197 3.03 -27.23 -19.94
C ARG A 197 1.79 -26.50 -19.42
N LEU A 198 1.95 -25.49 -18.56
CA LEU A 198 0.87 -24.58 -18.19
C LEU A 198 0.48 -23.61 -19.35
N SER A 199 1.37 -23.32 -20.31
CA SER A 199 1.06 -22.50 -21.49
C SER A 199 0.50 -23.30 -22.66
N SER A 200 -0.24 -22.66 -23.56
CA SER A 200 -0.95 -23.36 -24.65
C SER A 200 -0.05 -24.16 -25.58
N ASP A 201 1.16 -23.67 -25.85
CA ASP A 201 2.15 -24.25 -26.77
C ASP A 201 3.38 -24.85 -26.06
N ASN A 202 3.34 -24.95 -24.73
CA ASN A 202 4.43 -25.43 -23.88
C ASN A 202 5.73 -24.59 -23.95
N SER A 203 5.65 -23.28 -24.25
CA SER A 203 6.80 -22.37 -24.34
C SER A 203 7.01 -21.42 -23.15
N VAL A 204 6.00 -21.19 -22.31
CA VAL A 204 6.02 -20.18 -21.24
C VAL A 204 5.66 -20.82 -19.90
N SER A 205 6.38 -20.46 -18.83
CA SER A 205 6.07 -20.78 -17.44
C SER A 205 6.03 -19.51 -16.58
N CYS A 206 5.72 -19.62 -15.29
CA CYS A 206 5.82 -18.48 -14.37
C CYS A 206 7.25 -17.92 -14.36
N ALA A 207 8.26 -18.81 -14.34
CA ALA A 207 9.67 -18.46 -14.37
C ALA A 207 10.13 -17.71 -15.64
N THR A 208 9.36 -17.76 -16.74
CA THR A 208 9.67 -16.99 -17.96
C THR A 208 9.57 -15.48 -17.71
N CYS A 209 8.55 -15.05 -16.97
CA CYS A 209 8.30 -13.64 -16.65
C CYS A 209 8.83 -13.24 -15.26
N HIS A 210 8.98 -14.22 -14.36
CA HIS A 210 9.36 -14.03 -12.97
C HIS A 210 10.59 -14.87 -12.62
N ASP A 211 11.71 -14.64 -13.32
CA ASP A 211 12.95 -15.40 -13.13
C ASP A 211 13.55 -15.12 -11.74
N LEU A 212 13.66 -16.17 -10.92
CA LEU A 212 14.19 -16.07 -9.55
C LEU A 212 15.66 -15.66 -9.51
N ASN A 213 16.41 -15.80 -10.61
CA ASN A 213 17.79 -15.34 -10.75
C ASN A 213 17.91 -13.89 -11.23
N ARG A 214 16.78 -13.21 -11.47
CA ARG A 214 16.73 -11.82 -11.95
C ARG A 214 15.75 -10.98 -11.12
N GLY A 215 15.84 -11.10 -9.80
CA GLY A 215 14.97 -10.36 -8.89
C GLY A 215 13.51 -10.80 -8.91
N GLY A 216 13.19 -11.97 -9.46
CA GLY A 216 11.81 -12.43 -9.60
C GLY A 216 11.01 -11.71 -10.69
N VAL A 217 11.70 -11.11 -11.68
CA VAL A 217 11.12 -10.38 -12.82
C VAL A 217 11.87 -10.71 -14.12
N ASP A 218 11.35 -10.26 -15.26
CA ASP A 218 11.96 -10.44 -16.58
C ASP A 218 12.85 -9.26 -17.04
N ARG A 219 12.82 -8.14 -16.30
CA ARG A 219 13.49 -6.87 -16.61
C ARG A 219 13.11 -6.25 -17.95
N LEU A 220 11.89 -6.53 -18.42
CA LEU A 220 11.32 -5.95 -19.63
C LEU A 220 10.40 -4.77 -19.28
N ASN A 221 10.13 -3.90 -20.25
CA ASN A 221 9.10 -2.87 -20.08
C ASN A 221 7.72 -3.53 -19.87
N THR A 222 7.39 -4.50 -20.73
CA THR A 222 6.25 -5.38 -20.58
C THR A 222 6.63 -6.80 -20.99
N SER A 223 6.05 -7.77 -20.32
CA SER A 223 6.36 -9.18 -20.51
C SER A 223 5.92 -9.72 -21.86
N THR A 224 6.58 -10.79 -22.28
CA THR A 224 6.32 -11.48 -23.55
C THR A 224 5.73 -12.85 -23.27
N GLY A 225 4.47 -13.05 -23.67
CA GLY A 225 3.79 -14.34 -23.61
C GLY A 225 3.94 -15.17 -24.87
N VAL A 226 3.09 -16.20 -24.96
CA VAL A 226 2.99 -17.12 -26.10
C VAL A 226 2.84 -16.37 -27.43
N GLY A 227 3.52 -16.86 -28.47
CA GLY A 227 3.48 -16.26 -29.81
C GLY A 227 4.07 -14.85 -29.89
N GLY A 228 4.85 -14.41 -28.91
CA GLY A 228 5.42 -13.06 -28.87
C GLY A 228 4.43 -11.99 -28.41
N ALA A 229 3.28 -12.37 -27.84
CA ALA A 229 2.29 -11.44 -27.35
C ALA A 229 2.86 -10.55 -26.25
N LYS A 230 2.61 -9.24 -26.30
CA LYS A 230 3.04 -8.30 -25.26
C LYS A 230 1.90 -8.00 -24.30
N GLY A 231 2.19 -8.11 -23.01
CA GLY A 231 1.30 -7.63 -21.94
C GLY A 231 1.24 -6.11 -21.88
N PRO A 232 0.25 -5.54 -21.15
CA PRO A 232 0.07 -4.09 -21.04
C PRO A 232 0.89 -3.45 -19.92
N ILE A 233 1.49 -4.25 -19.04
CA ILE A 233 2.15 -3.79 -17.80
C ILE A 233 3.50 -4.46 -17.57
N ASN A 234 4.32 -3.84 -16.73
CA ASN A 234 5.54 -4.42 -16.18
C ASN A 234 5.21 -5.52 -15.17
N ALA A 235 5.92 -6.65 -15.25
CA ALA A 235 5.77 -7.77 -14.33
C ALA A 235 6.40 -7.41 -12.96
N PRO A 236 5.60 -7.35 -11.87
CA PRO A 236 6.15 -7.13 -10.53
C PRO A 236 6.91 -8.37 -10.06
N THR A 237 7.78 -8.20 -9.06
CA THR A 237 8.51 -9.34 -8.47
C THR A 237 7.59 -10.29 -7.72
N VAL A 238 7.89 -11.59 -7.80
CA VAL A 238 7.30 -12.63 -6.94
C VAL A 238 7.89 -12.64 -5.53
N PHE A 239 9.09 -12.09 -5.33
CA PHE A 239 9.72 -12.06 -4.01
C PHE A 239 8.93 -11.16 -3.06
N ASN A 240 8.61 -11.71 -1.88
CA ASN A 240 7.81 -11.07 -0.83
C ASN A 240 6.36 -10.73 -1.26
N ALA A 241 5.87 -11.26 -2.38
CA ALA A 241 4.49 -11.01 -2.83
C ALA A 241 3.44 -11.54 -1.85
N VAL A 242 3.80 -12.53 -1.03
CA VAL A 242 3.00 -13.06 0.08
C VAL A 242 2.60 -12.00 1.13
N PHE A 243 3.34 -10.89 1.24
CA PHE A 243 3.01 -9.79 2.16
C PHE A 243 1.96 -8.82 1.58
N ASN A 244 1.63 -8.92 0.30
CA ASN A 244 0.64 -8.04 -0.29
C ASN A 244 -0.77 -8.39 0.21
N ILE A 245 -1.59 -7.37 0.51
CA ILE A 245 -3.01 -7.56 0.88
C ILE A 245 -3.87 -8.08 -0.30
N HIS A 246 -3.38 -7.91 -1.53
CA HIS A 246 -3.96 -8.32 -2.79
C HIS A 246 -2.85 -8.45 -3.83
N GLN A 247 -3.05 -9.23 -4.89
CA GLN A 247 -2.07 -9.40 -5.97
C GLN A 247 -2.41 -8.59 -7.22
N PHE A 248 -1.42 -8.46 -8.12
CA PHE A 248 -1.40 -7.53 -9.26
C PHE A 248 -1.34 -6.04 -8.87
N TRP A 249 -1.07 -5.18 -9.86
CA TRP A 249 -1.00 -3.73 -9.69
C TRP A 249 -2.35 -3.09 -9.31
N ASP A 250 -3.47 -3.65 -9.78
CA ASP A 250 -4.84 -3.19 -9.50
C ASP A 250 -5.48 -3.87 -8.27
N GLY A 251 -4.85 -4.93 -7.76
CA GLY A 251 -5.35 -5.70 -6.62
C GLY A 251 -6.52 -6.64 -6.96
N ARG A 252 -6.68 -7.05 -8.22
CA ARG A 252 -7.85 -7.86 -8.64
C ARG A 252 -7.90 -9.28 -8.10
N ALA A 253 -6.77 -9.82 -7.64
CA ALA A 253 -6.71 -11.12 -6.98
C ALA A 253 -6.50 -10.93 -5.47
N PHE A 254 -7.22 -11.68 -4.64
CA PHE A 254 -7.16 -11.53 -3.18
C PHE A 254 -5.88 -12.11 -2.58
N ASP A 255 -5.37 -13.21 -3.13
CA ASP A 255 -4.15 -13.89 -2.66
C ASP A 255 -3.33 -14.48 -3.82
N LEU A 256 -2.24 -15.16 -3.49
CA LEU A 256 -1.33 -15.81 -4.45
C LEU A 256 -2.03 -16.94 -5.23
N GLN A 257 -2.92 -17.71 -4.60
CA GLN A 257 -3.62 -18.81 -5.26
C GLN A 257 -4.58 -18.28 -6.32
N ALA A 258 -5.38 -17.26 -5.98
CA ALA A 258 -6.25 -16.58 -6.93
C ALA A 258 -5.45 -15.91 -8.06
N GLN A 259 -4.25 -15.38 -7.75
CA GLN A 259 -3.35 -14.79 -8.75
C GLN A 259 -2.85 -15.84 -9.74
N ALA A 260 -2.38 -16.99 -9.26
CA ALA A 260 -1.87 -18.09 -10.09
C ALA A 260 -2.93 -18.64 -11.06
N GLY A 261 -4.21 -18.43 -10.77
CA GLY A 261 -5.33 -18.76 -11.66
C GLY A 261 -5.39 -17.93 -12.95
N GLY A 262 -4.87 -16.70 -12.93
CA GLY A 262 -5.00 -15.73 -14.02
C GLY A 262 -4.09 -15.99 -15.23
N PRO A 263 -2.75 -16.02 -15.05
CA PRO A 263 -1.80 -16.10 -16.15
C PRO A 263 -1.95 -17.28 -17.11
N PRO A 264 -2.29 -18.50 -16.64
CA PRO A 264 -2.48 -19.66 -17.50
C PRO A 264 -3.46 -19.42 -18.65
N LEU A 265 -4.57 -18.70 -18.39
CA LEU A 265 -5.62 -18.45 -19.38
C LEU A 265 -5.52 -17.09 -20.07
N ASN A 266 -4.60 -16.22 -19.65
CA ASN A 266 -4.46 -14.90 -20.23
C ASN A 266 -3.82 -14.99 -21.63
N PRO A 267 -4.48 -14.51 -22.70
CA PRO A 267 -4.00 -14.63 -24.08
C PRO A 267 -2.74 -13.80 -24.38
N LYS A 268 -2.32 -12.91 -23.46
CA LYS A 268 -1.07 -12.14 -23.57
C LYS A 268 0.07 -12.72 -22.73
N GLU A 269 -0.19 -13.81 -22.00
CA GLU A 269 0.77 -14.47 -21.11
C GLU A 269 0.91 -15.94 -21.54
N MET A 270 0.23 -16.88 -20.88
CA MET A 270 0.40 -18.32 -21.14
C MET A 270 -0.64 -18.87 -22.13
N ALA A 271 -1.72 -18.14 -22.37
CA ALA A 271 -2.66 -18.33 -23.48
C ALA A 271 -3.31 -19.73 -23.62
N SER A 272 -3.38 -20.54 -22.55
CA SER A 272 -4.18 -21.76 -22.56
C SER A 272 -5.66 -21.41 -22.70
N THR A 273 -6.41 -22.18 -23.48
CA THR A 273 -7.83 -21.90 -23.77
C THR A 273 -8.76 -22.36 -22.65
N SER A 274 -8.29 -23.28 -21.79
CA SER A 274 -9.02 -23.78 -20.62
C SER A 274 -8.09 -24.53 -19.67
N TRP A 275 -8.50 -24.67 -18.42
CA TRP A 275 -7.82 -25.56 -17.47
C TRP A 275 -7.85 -27.03 -17.91
N ASN A 276 -8.88 -27.47 -18.63
CA ASN A 276 -8.93 -28.82 -19.22
C ASN A 276 -7.76 -29.06 -20.18
N GLN A 277 -7.34 -28.05 -20.96
CA GLN A 277 -6.16 -28.16 -21.82
C GLN A 277 -4.89 -28.41 -20.98
N ILE A 278 -4.73 -27.66 -19.89
CA ILE A 278 -3.59 -27.77 -18.97
C ILE A 278 -3.57 -29.14 -18.30
N ILE A 279 -4.68 -29.52 -17.67
CA ILE A 279 -4.83 -30.79 -16.96
C ILE A 279 -4.57 -31.96 -17.90
N THR A 280 -5.08 -31.94 -19.14
CA THR A 280 -4.82 -33.00 -20.13
C THR A 280 -3.34 -33.16 -20.48
N LYS A 281 -2.54 -32.08 -20.42
CA LYS A 281 -1.08 -32.14 -20.63
C LYS A 281 -0.38 -32.72 -19.41
N LEU A 282 -0.74 -32.24 -18.22
CA LEU A 282 -0.11 -32.67 -16.96
C LEU A 282 -0.46 -34.13 -16.59
N ASP A 283 -1.70 -34.58 -16.85
CA ASP A 283 -2.16 -35.93 -16.53
C ASP A 283 -1.44 -37.04 -17.33
N LYS A 284 -0.78 -36.69 -18.44
CA LYS A 284 0.06 -37.60 -19.22
C LYS A 284 1.41 -37.89 -18.56
N ASP A 285 1.78 -37.14 -17.53
CA ASP A 285 2.99 -37.34 -16.76
C ASP A 285 2.71 -38.23 -15.54
N PRO A 286 3.11 -39.51 -15.56
CA PRO A 286 2.81 -40.43 -14.47
C PRO A 286 3.50 -40.06 -13.15
N VAL A 287 4.64 -39.35 -13.21
CA VAL A 287 5.37 -38.92 -12.02
C VAL A 287 4.62 -37.76 -11.35
N LEU A 288 4.27 -36.74 -12.14
CA LEU A 288 3.51 -35.59 -11.64
C LEU A 288 2.15 -36.03 -11.09
N LYS A 289 1.43 -36.91 -11.81
CA LYS A 289 0.16 -37.47 -11.34
C LYS A 289 0.28 -38.16 -9.99
N ALA A 290 1.30 -39.01 -9.80
CA ALA A 290 1.54 -39.68 -8.54
C ALA A 290 1.86 -38.69 -7.39
N GLN A 291 2.56 -37.59 -7.67
CA GLN A 291 2.80 -36.52 -6.68
C GLN A 291 1.49 -35.83 -6.28
N PHE A 292 0.61 -35.51 -7.24
CA PHE A 292 -0.70 -34.93 -6.96
C PHE A 292 -1.58 -35.87 -6.14
N ASP A 293 -1.69 -37.14 -6.53
CA ASP A 293 -2.50 -38.14 -5.83
C ASP A 293 -2.05 -38.35 -4.37
N ALA A 294 -0.74 -38.16 -4.10
CA ALA A 294 -0.19 -38.23 -2.76
C ALA A 294 -0.50 -37.00 -1.88
N LEU A 295 -0.73 -35.82 -2.49
CA LEU A 295 -0.90 -34.54 -1.78
C LEU A 295 -2.35 -34.04 -1.77
N TYR A 296 -3.14 -34.41 -2.77
CA TYR A 296 -4.49 -33.92 -3.01
C TYR A 296 -5.42 -35.06 -3.39
N LYS A 297 -6.51 -35.21 -2.65
CA LYS A 297 -7.54 -36.22 -2.95
C LYS A 297 -8.24 -35.97 -4.28
N GLN A 298 -8.27 -34.71 -4.71
CA GLN A 298 -8.88 -34.24 -5.94
C GLN A 298 -8.03 -34.55 -7.19
N GLY A 299 -6.77 -34.98 -7.02
CA GLY A 299 -5.82 -35.14 -8.12
C GLY A 299 -5.46 -33.79 -8.75
N ILE A 300 -5.16 -33.80 -10.05
CA ILE A 300 -4.78 -32.59 -10.82
C ILE A 300 -6.02 -31.77 -11.17
N THR A 301 -6.17 -30.60 -10.55
CA THR A 301 -7.24 -29.63 -10.81
C THR A 301 -6.69 -28.20 -10.80
N GLU A 302 -7.45 -27.22 -11.30
CA GLU A 302 -7.09 -25.79 -11.18
C GLU A 302 -6.77 -25.40 -9.72
N GLU A 303 -7.64 -25.78 -8.79
CA GLU A 303 -7.49 -25.47 -7.37
C GLU A 303 -6.20 -26.04 -6.77
N THR A 304 -5.86 -27.28 -7.11
CA THR A 304 -4.68 -27.96 -6.54
C THR A 304 -3.37 -27.50 -7.20
N ILE A 305 -3.40 -27.19 -8.50
CA ILE A 305 -2.27 -26.57 -9.22
C ILE A 305 -1.96 -25.20 -8.62
N THR A 306 -2.98 -24.34 -8.50
CA THR A 306 -2.80 -22.98 -7.98
C THR A 306 -2.43 -22.96 -6.50
N ASP A 307 -2.97 -23.88 -5.68
CA ASP A 307 -2.58 -24.04 -4.27
C ASP A 307 -1.11 -24.43 -4.13
N ALA A 308 -0.62 -25.39 -4.94
CA ALA A 308 0.78 -25.81 -4.90
C ALA A 308 1.73 -24.66 -5.30
N ILE A 309 1.42 -23.93 -6.37
CA ILE A 309 2.19 -22.74 -6.80
C ILE A 309 2.21 -21.68 -5.70
N ALA A 310 1.04 -21.34 -5.13
CA ALA A 310 0.96 -20.37 -4.05
C ALA A 310 1.73 -20.80 -2.80
N GLU A 311 1.75 -22.10 -2.49
CA GLU A 311 2.52 -22.65 -1.39
C GLU A 311 4.03 -22.48 -1.61
N PHE A 312 4.51 -22.68 -2.84
CA PHE A 312 5.88 -22.37 -3.21
C PHE A 312 6.18 -20.86 -3.10
N GLU A 313 5.33 -20.01 -3.63
CA GLU A 313 5.53 -18.55 -3.61
C GLU A 313 5.58 -17.96 -2.19
N LYS A 314 4.87 -18.57 -1.22
CA LYS A 314 5.00 -18.20 0.22
C LYS A 314 6.43 -18.36 0.76
N THR A 315 7.25 -19.19 0.12
CA THR A 315 8.67 -19.39 0.50
C THR A 315 9.61 -18.38 -0.12
N LEU A 316 9.16 -17.60 -1.13
CA LEU A 316 9.94 -16.60 -1.83
C LEU A 316 10.07 -15.31 -1.01
N VAL A 317 10.57 -15.43 0.22
CA VAL A 317 10.77 -14.33 1.16
C VAL A 317 12.27 -14.03 1.27
N THR A 318 12.62 -12.74 1.31
CA THR A 318 14.02 -12.30 1.21
C THR A 318 14.46 -11.50 2.43
N PRO A 319 14.70 -12.12 3.59
CA PRO A 319 15.18 -11.45 4.79
C PRO A 319 16.67 -11.05 4.65
N ASN A 320 17.26 -10.55 5.74
CA ASN A 320 18.70 -10.31 5.88
C ASN A 320 19.28 -9.28 4.91
N SER A 321 18.45 -8.33 4.48
CA SER A 321 18.96 -7.15 3.78
C SER A 321 19.98 -6.39 4.66
N ARG A 322 20.84 -5.58 4.05
CA ARG A 322 21.78 -4.75 4.83
C ARG A 322 21.03 -3.81 5.77
N PHE A 323 19.88 -3.31 5.34
CA PHE A 323 19.00 -2.52 6.20
C PHE A 323 18.43 -3.33 7.36
N ASP A 324 17.99 -4.58 7.13
CA ASP A 324 17.50 -5.44 8.20
C ASP A 324 18.57 -5.67 9.28
N LYS A 325 19.82 -5.92 8.86
CA LYS A 325 20.97 -6.11 9.75
C LYS A 325 21.24 -4.83 10.56
N TYR A 326 21.20 -3.66 9.91
CA TYR A 326 21.37 -2.36 10.56
C TYR A 326 20.29 -2.08 11.62
N MET A 327 19.02 -2.36 11.31
CA MET A 327 17.91 -2.19 12.25
C MET A 327 18.05 -3.08 13.50
N ARG A 328 18.64 -4.27 13.34
CA ARG A 328 18.94 -5.23 14.40
C ARG A 328 20.27 -4.98 15.13
N GLY A 329 20.96 -3.88 14.82
CA GLY A 329 22.10 -3.39 15.60
C GLY A 329 23.47 -3.54 14.95
N ASP A 330 23.57 -4.15 13.77
CA ASP A 330 24.82 -4.13 13.00
C ASP A 330 25.02 -2.75 12.35
N LYS A 331 25.60 -1.83 13.13
CA LYS A 331 25.87 -0.45 12.67
C LYS A 331 26.85 -0.38 11.50
N SER A 332 27.62 -1.44 11.24
CA SER A 332 28.55 -1.50 10.11
C SER A 332 27.86 -1.91 8.79
N ALA A 333 26.63 -2.43 8.87
CA ALA A 333 25.89 -2.87 7.70
C ALA A 333 25.55 -1.72 6.74
N LEU A 334 25.38 -0.49 7.23
CA LEU A 334 25.17 0.72 6.44
C LEU A 334 26.30 1.74 6.62
N ASN A 335 26.58 2.48 5.54
CA ASN A 335 27.46 3.64 5.58
C ASN A 335 26.66 4.94 5.80
N ALA A 336 27.37 6.07 5.92
CA ALA A 336 26.75 7.37 6.20
C ALA A 336 25.79 7.87 5.10
N GLU A 337 26.07 7.58 3.82
CA GLU A 337 25.23 7.97 2.68
C GLU A 337 23.90 7.20 2.70
N GLU A 338 23.94 5.92 3.01
CA GLU A 338 22.75 5.06 3.12
C GLU A 338 21.89 5.44 4.34
N ILE A 339 22.52 5.79 5.47
CA ILE A 339 21.81 6.30 6.65
C ILE A 339 21.17 7.66 6.36
N ALA A 340 21.86 8.56 5.64
CA ALA A 340 21.27 9.82 5.19
C ALA A 340 20.07 9.58 4.27
N GLY A 341 20.17 8.61 3.36
CA GLY A 341 19.09 8.16 2.50
C GLY A 341 17.84 7.71 3.25
N TYR A 342 18.00 6.90 4.30
CA TYR A 342 16.88 6.49 5.15
C TYR A 342 16.22 7.69 5.85
N LYS A 343 17.01 8.65 6.35
CA LYS A 343 16.46 9.88 6.96
C LYS A 343 15.69 10.70 5.95
N LEU A 344 16.18 10.82 4.71
CA LEU A 344 15.48 11.52 3.64
C LEU A 344 14.19 10.79 3.21
N PHE A 345 14.21 9.46 3.16
CA PHE A 345 13.02 8.64 2.92
C PHE A 345 11.91 8.98 3.93
N ASN A 346 12.27 9.10 5.22
CA ASN A 346 11.34 9.50 6.27
C ASN A 346 10.91 10.98 6.17
N LYS A 347 11.86 11.90 5.94
CA LYS A 347 11.63 13.34 5.77
C LYS A 347 10.64 13.61 4.64
N TYR A 348 10.75 12.88 3.54
CA TYR A 348 9.86 12.99 2.39
C TYR A 348 8.64 12.07 2.46
N LYS A 349 8.36 11.50 3.63
CA LYS A 349 7.13 10.76 3.95
C LYS A 349 6.90 9.53 3.08
N CYS A 350 7.95 8.95 2.50
CA CYS A 350 7.84 7.78 1.64
C CYS A 350 7.28 6.56 2.41
N GLN A 351 7.58 6.48 3.70
CA GLN A 351 7.08 5.49 4.65
C GLN A 351 5.57 5.58 4.92
N THR A 352 4.88 6.64 4.48
CA THR A 352 3.42 6.74 4.61
C THR A 352 2.65 5.92 3.57
N CYS A 353 3.36 5.31 2.61
CA CYS A 353 2.83 4.32 1.67
C CYS A 353 3.67 3.04 1.69
N HIS A 354 4.99 3.17 1.84
CA HIS A 354 5.96 2.07 1.85
C HIS A 354 6.36 1.69 3.28
N ALA A 355 5.40 1.13 4.03
CA ALA A 355 5.55 0.74 5.44
C ALA A 355 5.61 -0.79 5.63
N GLY A 356 5.86 -1.21 6.87
CA GLY A 356 5.88 -2.60 7.32
C GLY A 356 7.10 -3.40 6.84
N GLU A 357 7.02 -4.73 6.95
CA GLU A 357 8.12 -5.63 6.61
C GLU A 357 8.50 -5.56 5.13
N ALA A 358 7.52 -5.60 4.22
CA ALA A 358 7.75 -5.58 2.79
C ALA A 358 7.91 -4.17 2.19
N MET A 359 7.73 -3.12 3.02
CA MET A 359 7.82 -1.72 2.62
C MET A 359 6.90 -1.38 1.44
N GLY A 360 5.63 -1.74 1.59
CA GLY A 360 4.61 -1.67 0.53
C GLY A 360 3.72 -2.90 0.54
N GLY A 361 2.77 -2.94 -0.40
CA GLY A 361 1.82 -4.04 -0.55
C GLY A 361 0.59 -3.97 0.35
N GLN A 362 0.49 -2.97 1.23
CA GLN A 362 -0.55 -2.88 2.27
C GLN A 362 -1.71 -1.92 1.95
N THR A 363 -1.57 -1.05 0.94
CA THR A 363 -2.62 -0.10 0.56
C THR A 363 -2.70 0.13 -0.95
N PHE A 364 -3.78 0.82 -1.36
CA PHE A 364 -3.99 1.32 -2.71
C PHE A 364 -3.93 2.84 -2.75
N GLU A 365 -2.95 3.38 -3.44
CA GLU A 365 -2.69 4.82 -3.47
C GLU A 365 -2.82 5.37 -4.87
N ILE A 366 -3.23 6.63 -4.98
CA ILE A 366 -3.32 7.31 -6.28
C ILE A 366 -1.90 7.57 -6.76
N LEU A 367 -1.61 7.23 -8.02
CA LEU A 367 -0.41 7.69 -8.70
C LEU A 367 -0.66 9.10 -9.25
N GLY A 368 0.02 10.11 -8.70
CA GLY A 368 -0.17 11.52 -9.01
C GLY A 368 -0.99 12.31 -8.00
N VAL A 369 -0.81 12.08 -6.68
CA VAL A 369 -1.55 12.80 -5.63
C VAL A 369 -1.28 14.32 -5.65
N LYS A 370 -0.05 14.74 -5.95
CA LYS A 370 0.38 16.15 -5.91
C LYS A 370 0.52 16.78 -7.29
N LYS A 371 0.72 15.96 -8.31
CA LYS A 371 0.79 16.38 -9.71
C LYS A 371 0.29 15.25 -10.60
N ASP A 372 -0.31 15.57 -11.75
CA ASP A 372 -0.85 14.58 -12.67
C ASP A 372 0.27 13.83 -13.41
N TYR A 373 0.57 12.61 -12.94
CA TYR A 373 1.56 11.73 -13.56
C TYR A 373 1.17 11.33 -14.98
N PHE A 374 -0.11 11.05 -15.21
CA PHE A 374 -0.59 10.51 -16.49
C PHE A 374 -0.60 11.56 -17.59
N ALA A 375 -0.88 12.82 -17.25
CA ALA A 375 -0.75 13.93 -18.18
C ALA A 375 0.71 14.21 -18.56
N ASP A 376 1.65 14.07 -17.62
CA ASP A 376 3.04 14.46 -17.82
C ASP A 376 3.95 13.36 -18.40
N ARG A 377 3.62 12.08 -18.21
CA ARG A 377 4.53 10.96 -18.52
C ARG A 377 4.82 10.74 -20.01
N GLY A 378 4.11 11.46 -20.90
CA GLY A 378 4.38 11.48 -22.34
C GLY A 378 3.96 10.21 -23.10
N THR A 379 3.16 9.33 -22.50
CA THR A 379 2.62 8.13 -23.15
C THR A 379 1.09 8.14 -23.11
N PRO A 380 0.40 7.62 -24.16
CA PRO A 380 -1.06 7.53 -24.17
C PRO A 380 -1.59 6.77 -22.96
N LEU A 381 -2.79 7.12 -22.52
CA LEU A 381 -3.54 6.33 -21.54
C LEU A 381 -3.95 4.98 -22.15
N THR A 382 -3.83 3.95 -21.34
CA THR A 382 -4.24 2.57 -21.59
C THR A 382 -5.26 2.15 -20.54
N ASP A 383 -5.94 1.02 -20.75
CA ASP A 383 -6.87 0.49 -19.74
C ASP A 383 -6.17 0.13 -18.43
N ALA A 384 -4.90 -0.29 -18.47
CA ALA A 384 -4.12 -0.59 -17.26
C ALA A 384 -3.90 0.65 -16.39
N ASP A 385 -3.91 1.85 -16.98
CA ASP A 385 -3.71 3.10 -16.25
C ASP A 385 -4.91 3.48 -15.39
N LYS A 386 -6.09 2.92 -15.67
CA LYS A 386 -7.26 3.12 -14.82
C LYS A 386 -7.04 2.57 -13.41
N GLY A 387 -6.18 1.56 -13.26
CA GLY A 387 -5.84 0.96 -11.97
C GLY A 387 -7.03 0.25 -11.33
N ARG A 388 -7.20 0.44 -10.03
CA ARG A 388 -8.16 -0.29 -9.18
C ARG A 388 -9.63 -0.08 -9.54
N ILE A 389 -10.00 1.03 -10.19
CA ILE A 389 -11.40 1.24 -10.63
C ILE A 389 -11.92 0.10 -11.52
N GLY A 390 -11.06 -0.57 -12.29
CA GLY A 390 -11.45 -1.74 -13.09
C GLY A 390 -11.92 -2.94 -12.26
N VAL A 391 -11.62 -2.94 -10.95
CA VAL A 391 -12.01 -3.97 -9.99
C VAL A 391 -13.22 -3.52 -9.17
N THR A 392 -13.23 -2.28 -8.70
CA THR A 392 -14.21 -1.80 -7.70
C THR A 392 -15.38 -1.05 -8.30
N ASN A 393 -15.23 -0.51 -9.51
CA ASN A 393 -16.15 0.45 -10.13
C ASN A 393 -16.36 1.75 -9.31
N ASP A 394 -15.54 2.01 -8.29
CA ASP A 394 -15.59 3.25 -7.51
C ASP A 394 -14.80 4.36 -8.23
N PRO A 395 -15.41 5.51 -8.58
CA PRO A 395 -14.70 6.63 -9.19
C PRO A 395 -13.50 7.16 -8.36
N ASN A 396 -13.49 6.94 -7.04
CA ASN A 396 -12.38 7.32 -6.17
C ASN A 396 -11.16 6.40 -6.27
N ASP A 397 -11.30 5.27 -6.97
CA ASP A 397 -10.24 4.30 -7.25
C ASP A 397 -9.60 4.48 -8.63
N LEU A 398 -10.01 5.50 -9.39
CA LEU A 398 -9.34 5.87 -10.63
C LEU A 398 -7.88 6.22 -10.34
N HIS A 399 -6.97 5.61 -11.09
CA HIS A 399 -5.52 5.77 -10.97
C HIS A 399 -4.96 5.32 -9.61
N ARG A 400 -5.71 4.53 -8.83
CA ARG A 400 -5.17 3.86 -7.65
C ARG A 400 -4.50 2.56 -8.03
N PHE A 401 -3.34 2.32 -7.45
CA PHE A 401 -2.57 1.09 -7.62
C PHE A 401 -2.18 0.55 -6.25
N LYS A 402 -2.04 -0.77 -6.16
CA LYS A 402 -1.39 -1.40 -5.02
C LYS A 402 0.01 -0.82 -4.92
N VAL A 403 0.36 -0.28 -3.76
CA VAL A 403 1.72 0.20 -3.51
C VAL A 403 2.68 -0.98 -3.65
N PRO A 404 3.71 -0.94 -4.52
CA PRO A 404 4.63 -2.04 -4.68
C PRO A 404 5.56 -2.15 -3.47
N THR A 405 6.04 -3.36 -3.20
CA THR A 405 7.08 -3.60 -2.18
C THR A 405 8.40 -3.00 -2.64
N LEU A 406 9.17 -2.38 -1.75
CA LEU A 406 10.51 -1.85 -2.08
C LEU A 406 11.65 -2.82 -1.79
N ARG A 407 11.35 -3.98 -1.20
CA ARG A 407 12.29 -5.10 -1.09
C ARG A 407 12.81 -5.47 -2.47
N ASN A 408 14.14 -5.62 -2.59
CA ASN A 408 14.81 -5.95 -3.85
C ASN A 408 14.62 -4.95 -5.01
N VAL A 409 14.12 -3.73 -4.76
CA VAL A 409 13.79 -2.76 -5.84
C VAL A 409 14.98 -2.47 -6.77
N ALA A 410 16.21 -2.53 -6.26
CA ALA A 410 17.41 -2.35 -7.09
C ALA A 410 17.63 -3.42 -8.16
N GLN A 411 16.94 -4.57 -8.07
CA GLN A 411 17.08 -5.72 -8.99
C GLN A 411 15.92 -5.82 -10.00
N THR A 412 14.93 -4.94 -9.92
CA THR A 412 13.64 -5.09 -10.61
C THR A 412 13.31 -3.98 -11.61
N ALA A 413 14.33 -3.28 -12.13
CA ALA A 413 14.12 -2.30 -13.18
C ALA A 413 13.52 -2.96 -14.44
N PRO A 414 12.74 -2.23 -15.26
CA PRO A 414 12.29 -0.83 -15.10
C PRO A 414 11.14 -0.69 -14.08
N TYR A 415 10.73 0.55 -13.77
CA TYR A 415 9.86 0.87 -12.63
C TYR A 415 8.49 1.44 -13.05
N PHE A 416 7.54 1.33 -12.11
CA PHE A 416 6.09 1.58 -12.27
C PHE A 416 5.38 0.51 -13.10
N HIS A 417 4.04 0.52 -13.05
CA HIS A 417 3.20 -0.45 -13.76
C HIS A 417 3.39 -0.37 -15.28
N ASP A 418 3.82 0.78 -15.80
CA ASP A 418 4.01 1.08 -17.21
C ASP A 418 5.49 1.10 -17.65
N ALA A 419 6.42 0.76 -16.75
CA ALA A 419 7.86 0.83 -16.98
C ALA A 419 8.37 2.21 -17.45
N ASN A 420 7.67 3.32 -17.16
CA ASN A 420 8.06 4.64 -17.66
C ASN A 420 9.41 5.11 -17.08
N ALA A 421 9.72 4.73 -15.83
CA ALA A 421 11.00 5.04 -15.21
C ALA A 421 12.04 3.94 -15.48
N LYS A 422 13.16 4.31 -16.11
CA LYS A 422 14.21 3.34 -16.51
C LYS A 422 15.27 3.11 -15.45
N THR A 423 15.49 4.08 -14.57
CA THR A 423 16.48 4.02 -13.49
C THR A 423 15.83 4.27 -12.15
N LEU A 424 16.49 3.80 -11.07
CA LEU A 424 15.96 3.99 -9.73
C LEU A 424 15.95 5.47 -9.35
N ASP A 425 16.94 6.23 -9.82
CA ASP A 425 17.01 7.69 -9.68
C ASP A 425 15.78 8.38 -10.30
N ASP A 426 15.38 7.97 -11.51
CA ASP A 426 14.20 8.52 -12.18
C ASP A 426 12.91 8.13 -11.43
N ALA A 427 12.81 6.89 -10.95
CA ALA A 427 11.67 6.45 -10.15
C ALA A 427 11.55 7.25 -8.83
N VAL A 428 12.66 7.46 -8.12
CA VAL A 428 12.71 8.26 -6.89
C VAL A 428 12.32 9.72 -7.14
N ASN A 429 12.87 10.34 -8.20
CA ASN A 429 12.52 11.73 -8.55
C ASN A 429 11.06 11.88 -8.95
N LYS A 430 10.51 10.94 -9.73
CA LYS A 430 9.09 10.93 -10.09
C LYS A 430 8.21 10.73 -8.85
N MET A 431 8.54 9.82 -7.94
CA MET A 431 7.79 9.64 -6.70
C MET A 431 7.80 10.93 -5.84
N ALA A 432 8.96 11.56 -5.67
CA ALA A 432 9.05 12.83 -4.95
C ALA A 432 8.20 13.94 -5.61
N LEU A 433 8.22 14.05 -6.94
CA LEU A 433 7.46 15.06 -7.66
C LEU A 433 5.94 14.81 -7.62
N TYR A 434 5.51 13.59 -7.96
CA TYR A 434 4.10 13.26 -8.18
C TYR A 434 3.34 12.88 -6.92
N GLN A 435 4.02 12.31 -5.90
CA GLN A 435 3.39 11.90 -4.64
C GLN A 435 3.61 12.89 -3.50
N VAL A 436 4.79 13.51 -3.43
CA VAL A 436 5.17 14.41 -2.32
C VAL A 436 5.05 15.88 -2.73
N GLY A 437 5.28 16.21 -4.00
CA GLY A 437 5.21 17.57 -4.53
C GLY A 437 6.53 18.34 -4.40
N VAL A 438 7.66 17.65 -4.36
CA VAL A 438 8.99 18.25 -4.20
C VAL A 438 9.94 17.80 -5.31
N THR A 439 10.87 18.68 -5.68
CA THR A 439 12.01 18.34 -6.55
C THR A 439 13.23 18.11 -5.67
N LEU A 440 13.74 16.88 -5.67
CA LEU A 440 14.92 16.51 -4.90
C LEU A 440 16.18 17.16 -5.47
N GLN A 441 17.11 17.51 -4.59
CA GLN A 441 18.47 17.83 -5.04
C GLN A 441 19.18 16.56 -5.51
N PRO A 442 20.13 16.62 -6.47
CA PRO A 442 20.81 15.44 -6.97
C PRO A 442 21.46 14.57 -5.88
N GLN A 443 22.00 15.21 -4.84
CA GLN A 443 22.58 14.49 -3.70
C GLN A 443 21.52 13.77 -2.86
N GLU A 444 20.34 14.37 -2.67
CA GLU A 444 19.22 13.73 -1.97
C GLU A 444 18.71 12.51 -2.74
N THR A 445 18.59 12.61 -4.08
CA THR A 445 18.26 11.46 -4.93
C THR A 445 19.29 10.34 -4.76
N LYS A 446 20.58 10.68 -4.82
CA LYS A 446 21.68 9.70 -4.66
C LYS A 446 21.62 8.99 -3.31
N GLU A 447 21.40 9.73 -2.22
CA GLU A 447 21.28 9.20 -0.87
C GLU A 447 20.08 8.26 -0.72
N ILE A 448 18.90 8.66 -1.19
CA ILE A 448 17.70 7.80 -1.17
C ILE A 448 17.95 6.54 -2.00
N VAL A 449 18.51 6.66 -3.20
CA VAL A 449 18.87 5.50 -4.05
C VAL A 449 19.88 4.59 -3.36
N ALA A 450 20.88 5.14 -2.67
CA ALA A 450 21.83 4.36 -1.88
C ALA A 450 21.11 3.55 -0.80
N TYR A 451 20.21 4.19 -0.04
CA TYR A 451 19.36 3.49 0.92
C TYR A 451 18.51 2.38 0.27
N LEU A 452 17.80 2.65 -0.83
CA LEU A 452 16.96 1.64 -1.48
C LEU A 452 17.74 0.41 -1.96
N LYS A 453 19.02 0.57 -2.35
CA LYS A 453 19.90 -0.57 -2.69
C LYS A 453 20.17 -1.50 -1.51
N THR A 454 20.11 -0.98 -0.29
CA THR A 454 20.32 -1.77 0.94
C THR A 454 19.16 -2.72 1.27
N LEU A 455 18.01 -2.54 0.59
CA LEU A 455 16.79 -3.33 0.76
C LEU A 455 16.81 -4.66 -0.02
N THR A 456 17.89 -4.95 -0.74
CA THR A 456 18.09 -6.25 -1.39
C THR A 456 18.37 -7.30 -0.31
N GLY A 457 17.49 -8.29 -0.21
CA GLY A 457 17.58 -9.37 0.76
C GLY A 457 18.25 -10.63 0.21
N GLU A 458 18.26 -11.68 1.03
CA GLU A 458 18.82 -12.98 0.72
C GLU A 458 17.70 -14.00 0.46
N TYR A 459 17.80 -14.76 -0.63
CA TYR A 459 16.98 -15.94 -0.90
C TYR A 459 17.90 -17.17 -0.90
N ASN A 460 17.54 -18.22 -0.14
CA ASN A 460 18.37 -19.42 0.04
C ASN A 460 19.83 -19.11 0.43
N GLY A 461 20.02 -18.11 1.31
CA GLY A 461 21.32 -17.67 1.81
C GLY A 461 22.18 -16.90 0.80
N LYS A 462 21.63 -16.51 -0.34
CA LYS A 462 22.32 -15.72 -1.37
C LYS A 462 21.58 -14.41 -1.60
N LEU A 463 22.33 -13.32 -1.76
CA LEU A 463 21.76 -12.03 -2.14
C LEU A 463 21.00 -12.19 -3.48
N VAL A 464 19.79 -11.65 -3.55
CA VAL A 464 19.00 -11.61 -4.78
C VAL A 464 19.75 -10.80 -5.84
N GLN A 465 19.79 -11.32 -7.08
CA GLN A 465 20.56 -10.74 -8.20
C GLN A 465 19.69 -10.12 -9.28
#